data_AF-A0A927F799-F1
#
_entry.id   AF-A0A927F799-F1
#
_cell.length_a   1.000
_cell.length_b   1.000
_cell.length_c   1.000
_cell.angle_alpha   90.00
_cell.angle_beta   90.00
_cell.angle_gamma   90.00
#
_symmetry.space_group_name_H-M   'P 1'
#
loop_
_entity.id
_entity.type
_entity.pdbx_description
1 polymer ?
#
loop_
_entity_poly.entity_id
_entity_poly.type
_entity_poly.pdbx_seq_one_letter_code
_entity_poly.pdbx_strand_id
1 'polypeptide(L)'
;MSHVPNVFSPEGTPLIDRTVGELVAERPGRSRIFQGLGMDFCCQGNKTLAQACEKKGLKPEFVAQLLEEEGKQKASEGSNPASLPPAELCNYIVSTHHQFLRDELPRLFAMSQRVAHVHGGHTPSLVEVFEVFAGLAKELEDHMGKEEKVLFPAVAKLAAGEGAGLDSLDGPVECMLHEHDDAGAALPS
;
A
#
# COMPACT_ATOMS: atom_id res chain seq x y z
N MET A 1 -6.52 18.32 21.23
CA MET A 1 -5.92 18.95 20.05
C MET A 1 -6.20 18.02 18.89
N SER A 2 -6.95 18.49 17.90
CA SER A 2 -7.40 17.68 16.77
C SER A 2 -6.21 17.38 15.88
N HIS A 3 -5.54 16.24 16.08
CA HIS A 3 -4.63 15.69 15.09
C HIS A 3 -5.49 15.16 13.95
N VAL A 4 -5.90 16.06 13.05
CA VAL A 4 -6.13 15.65 11.67
C VAL A 4 -4.71 15.59 11.10
N PRO A 5 -4.07 14.43 10.93
CA PRO A 5 -2.93 14.38 10.03
C PRO A 5 -3.46 14.90 8.70
N ASN A 6 -2.98 16.07 8.28
CA ASN A 6 -3.38 16.60 7.00
C ASN A 6 -2.70 15.69 5.97
N VAL A 7 -3.45 14.69 5.50
CA VAL A 7 -2.99 13.70 4.51
C VAL A 7 -2.55 14.43 3.24
N PHE A 8 -3.11 15.61 2.99
CA PHE A 8 -2.79 16.48 1.87
C PHE A 8 -2.10 17.75 2.35
N SER A 9 -1.04 18.13 1.65
CA SER A 9 -0.36 19.41 1.85
C SER A 9 -1.30 20.57 1.47
N PRO A 10 -1.10 21.78 2.04
CA PRO A 10 -1.88 22.96 1.66
C PRO A 10 -1.84 23.22 0.15
N GLU A 11 -2.90 23.82 -0.38
CA GLU A 11 -2.96 24.23 -1.78
C GLU A 11 -1.78 25.16 -2.12
N GLY A 12 -1.13 24.92 -3.27
CA GLY A 12 0.05 25.67 -3.71
C GLY A 12 1.38 25.15 -3.15
N THR A 13 1.40 24.09 -2.35
CA THR A 13 2.65 23.43 -1.93
C THR A 13 3.40 22.87 -3.14
N PRO A 14 4.69 23.18 -3.35
CA PRO A 14 5.48 22.63 -4.45
C PRO A 14 5.53 21.10 -4.41
N LEU A 15 5.50 20.44 -5.58
CA LEU A 15 5.50 18.96 -5.67
C LEU A 15 6.66 18.31 -4.90
N ILE A 16 7.83 18.94 -4.88
CA ILE A 16 9.02 18.42 -4.21
C ILE A 16 8.90 18.38 -2.68
N ASP A 17 8.04 19.24 -2.11
CA ASP A 17 7.81 19.36 -0.67
C ASP A 17 6.61 18.53 -0.19
N ARG A 18 5.81 18.00 -1.13
CA ARG A 18 4.68 17.12 -0.84
C ARG A 18 5.15 15.70 -0.57
N THR A 19 4.39 14.96 0.23
CA THR A 19 4.74 13.56 0.55
C THR A 19 4.47 12.63 -0.63
N VAL A 20 5.27 11.58 -0.80
CA VAL A 20 5.06 10.64 -1.92
C VAL A 20 3.73 9.90 -1.79
N GLY A 21 3.29 9.59 -0.56
CA GLY A 21 2.00 8.97 -0.28
C GLY A 21 0.83 9.88 -0.67
N GLU A 22 0.91 11.17 -0.34
CA GLU A 22 -0.06 12.17 -0.77
C GLU A 22 -0.17 12.24 -2.30
N LEU A 23 0.98 12.28 -3.00
CA LEU A 23 1.03 12.39 -4.45
C LEU A 23 0.34 11.19 -5.12
N VAL A 24 0.52 9.99 -4.58
CA VAL A 24 -0.14 8.77 -5.07
C VAL A 24 -1.62 8.72 -4.66
N ALA A 25 -1.97 9.15 -3.45
CA ALA A 25 -3.36 9.19 -2.99
C ALA A 25 -4.20 10.17 -3.84
N GLU A 26 -3.64 11.31 -4.24
CA GLU A 26 -4.28 12.25 -5.17
C GLU A 26 -4.53 11.60 -6.54
N ARG A 27 -3.59 10.76 -6.99
CA ARG A 27 -3.61 10.15 -8.32
C ARG A 27 -2.92 8.79 -8.32
N PRO A 28 -3.69 7.68 -8.16
CA PRO A 28 -3.12 6.33 -8.06
C PRO A 28 -2.21 5.92 -9.22
N GLY A 29 -2.40 6.50 -10.42
CA GLY A 29 -1.55 6.28 -11.59
C GLY A 29 -0.06 6.62 -11.37
N ARG A 30 0.24 7.58 -10.48
CA ARG A 30 1.61 7.97 -10.14
C ARG A 30 2.41 6.87 -9.45
N SER A 31 1.75 5.88 -8.83
CA SER A 31 2.42 4.73 -8.21
C SER A 31 3.41 4.04 -9.16
N ARG A 32 3.06 3.94 -10.45
CA ARG A 32 3.91 3.31 -11.47
C ARG A 32 5.23 4.05 -11.70
N ILE A 33 5.23 5.38 -11.57
CA ILE A 33 6.44 6.20 -11.70
C ILE A 33 7.37 5.90 -10.52
N PHE A 34 6.83 5.89 -9.29
CA PHE A 34 7.61 5.58 -8.11
C PHE A 34 8.16 4.15 -8.14
N GLN A 35 7.35 3.16 -8.54
CA GLN A 35 7.81 1.78 -8.73
C GLN A 35 8.94 1.68 -9.77
N GLY A 36 8.79 2.34 -10.93
CA GLY A 36 9.83 2.35 -11.97
C GLY A 36 11.14 3.01 -11.53
N LEU A 37 11.10 3.87 -10.52
CA LEU A 37 12.27 4.51 -9.92
C LEU A 37 12.73 3.82 -8.62
N GLY A 38 12.11 2.69 -8.25
CA GLY A 38 12.39 1.96 -7.02
C GLY A 38 12.08 2.74 -5.74
N MET A 39 11.21 3.76 -5.81
CA MET A 39 10.78 4.57 -4.67
C MET A 39 9.56 3.93 -4.01
N ASP A 40 9.70 3.63 -2.73
CA ASP A 40 8.63 3.10 -1.89
C ASP A 40 7.73 4.24 -1.42
N PHE A 41 6.50 4.25 -1.93
CA PHE A 41 5.45 5.21 -1.59
C PHE A 41 4.40 4.61 -0.65
N CYS A 42 4.46 3.30 -0.37
CA CYS A 42 3.49 2.59 0.43
C CYS A 42 3.87 2.68 1.91
N CYS A 43 5.05 2.16 2.27
CA CYS A 43 5.52 2.15 3.65
C CYS A 43 6.20 3.49 4.01
N GLN A 44 6.94 4.06 3.07
CA GLN A 44 7.65 5.34 3.25
C GLN A 44 6.87 6.54 2.69
N GLY A 45 5.53 6.42 2.65
CA GLY A 45 4.60 7.40 2.10
C GLY A 45 4.70 8.80 2.71
N ASN A 46 5.14 8.90 3.97
CA ASN A 46 5.26 10.16 4.72
C ASN A 46 6.49 11.01 4.35
N LYS A 47 7.42 10.48 3.54
CA LYS A 47 8.60 11.23 3.09
C LYS A 47 8.23 12.18 1.96
N THR A 48 8.84 13.37 1.94
CA THR A 48 8.67 14.29 0.82
C THR A 48 9.29 13.71 -0.45
N LEU A 49 8.82 14.16 -1.62
CA LEU A 49 9.41 13.80 -2.90
C LEU A 49 10.91 14.12 -2.92
N ALA A 50 11.33 15.26 -2.36
CA ALA A 50 12.75 15.62 -2.23
C ALA A 50 13.55 14.59 -1.41
N GLN A 51 13.04 14.19 -0.24
CA GLN A 51 13.68 13.20 0.63
C GLN A 51 13.76 11.81 -0.03
N ALA A 52 12.70 11.40 -0.73
CA ALA A 52 12.68 10.14 -1.46
C ALA A 52 13.70 10.13 -2.61
N CYS A 53 13.82 11.25 -3.32
CA CYS A 53 14.80 11.43 -4.41
C CYS A 53 16.24 11.41 -3.90
N GLU A 54 16.52 12.10 -2.79
CA GLU A 54 17.87 12.16 -2.19
C GLU A 54 18.39 10.76 -1.87
N LYS A 55 17.57 9.90 -1.24
CA LYS A 55 17.92 8.51 -0.93
C LYS A 55 18.27 7.68 -2.18
N LYS A 56 17.74 8.05 -3.35
CA LYS A 56 17.96 7.36 -4.62
C LYS A 56 19.01 8.04 -5.52
N GLY A 57 19.58 9.17 -5.09
CA GLY A 57 20.47 9.98 -5.92
C GLY A 57 19.77 10.57 -7.16
N LEU A 58 18.46 10.77 -7.09
CA LEU A 58 17.65 11.36 -8.16
C LEU A 58 17.49 12.87 -7.95
N LYS A 59 17.30 13.61 -9.04
CA LYS A 59 16.96 15.04 -8.97
C LYS A 59 15.46 15.20 -8.73
N PRO A 60 15.02 15.86 -7.65
CA PRO A 60 13.59 16.04 -7.34
C PRO A 60 12.82 16.69 -8.49
N GLU A 61 13.43 17.64 -9.20
CA GLU A 61 12.81 18.37 -10.31
C GLU A 61 12.53 17.47 -11.51
N PHE A 62 13.41 16.50 -11.78
CA PHE A 62 13.20 15.52 -12.84
C PHE A 62 12.00 14.63 -12.53
N VAL A 63 11.87 14.17 -11.28
CA VAL A 63 10.73 13.34 -10.88
C VAL A 63 9.44 14.16 -10.86
N ALA A 64 9.47 15.41 -10.38
CA ALA A 64 8.33 16.30 -10.44
C ALA A 64 7.81 16.48 -11.87
N GLN A 65 8.70 16.64 -12.85
CA GLN A 65 8.32 16.73 -14.27
C GLN A 65 7.62 15.45 -14.76
N LEU A 66 8.12 14.27 -14.41
CA LEU A 66 7.46 13.00 -14.77
C LEU A 66 6.05 12.90 -14.19
N LEU A 67 5.85 13.35 -12.95
CA LEU A 67 4.53 13.35 -12.29
C LEU A 67 3.57 14.35 -12.95
N GLU A 68 4.06 15.52 -13.38
CA GLU A 68 3.26 16.49 -14.13
C GLU A 68 2.86 15.97 -15.51
N GLU A 69 3.75 15.25 -16.20
CA GLU A 69 3.48 14.64 -17.50
C GLU A 69 2.43 13.52 -17.41
N GLU A 70 2.50 12.67 -16.38
CA GLU A 70 1.44 11.69 -16.08
C GLU A 70 0.12 12.40 -15.75
N GLY A 71 0.19 13.52 -15.04
CA GLY A 71 -0.96 14.36 -14.70
C GLY A 71 -1.76 14.85 -15.91
N LYS A 72 -1.10 15.02 -17.07
CA LYS A 72 -1.72 15.45 -18.34
C LYS A 72 -2.52 14.34 -19.03
N GLN A 73 -2.32 13.08 -18.67
CA GLN A 73 -3.16 11.99 -19.17
C GLN A 73 -4.58 12.15 -18.59
N LYS A 74 -5.62 11.72 -19.32
CA LYS A 74 -6.97 11.70 -18.73
C LYS A 74 -6.94 10.83 -17.48
N ALA A 75 -7.41 11.37 -16.36
CA ALA A 75 -7.65 10.56 -15.16
C ALA A 75 -8.53 9.37 -15.57
N SER A 76 -8.24 8.18 -15.05
CA SER A 76 -9.08 7.01 -15.28
C SER A 76 -10.52 7.34 -14.90
N GLU A 77 -11.48 6.91 -15.72
CA GLU A 77 -12.91 7.06 -15.43
C GLU A 77 -13.26 6.26 -14.16
N GLY A 78 -13.20 6.91 -13.00
CA GLY A 78 -13.47 6.33 -11.69
C GLY A 78 -13.26 7.37 -10.60
N SER A 79 -14.09 7.31 -9.55
CA SER A 79 -13.87 8.16 -8.36
C SER A 79 -12.56 7.77 -7.68
N ASN A 80 -11.77 8.75 -7.25
CA ASN A 80 -10.54 8.48 -6.50
C ASN A 80 -10.92 7.84 -5.14
N PRO A 81 -10.44 6.63 -4.81
CA PRO A 81 -10.73 5.98 -3.53
C PRO A 81 -10.36 6.84 -2.31
N ALA A 82 -9.36 7.72 -2.41
CA ALA A 82 -8.97 8.64 -1.34
C ALA A 82 -10.06 9.66 -0.97
N SER A 83 -11.10 9.82 -1.80
CA SER A 83 -12.26 10.67 -1.52
C SER A 83 -13.42 9.93 -0.83
N LEU A 84 -13.34 8.61 -0.69
CA LEU A 84 -14.38 7.82 -0.05
C LEU A 84 -14.42 8.09 1.46
N PRO A 85 -15.62 8.12 2.07
CA PRO A 85 -15.75 8.06 3.53
C PRO A 85 -15.02 6.84 4.11
N PRO A 86 -14.49 6.90 5.34
CA PRO A 86 -13.66 5.81 5.90
C PRO A 86 -14.30 4.42 5.81
N ALA A 87 -15.60 4.30 6.13
CA ALA A 87 -16.31 3.03 6.03
C ALA A 87 -16.44 2.51 4.58
N GLU A 88 -16.66 3.42 3.62
CA GLU A 88 -16.72 3.07 2.20
C GLU A 88 -15.34 2.71 1.66
N LEU A 89 -14.28 3.39 2.12
CA LEU A 89 -12.91 3.05 1.78
C LEU A 89 -12.54 1.65 2.28
N CYS A 90 -12.88 1.30 3.52
CA CYS A 90 -12.70 -0.06 4.04
C CYS A 90 -13.43 -1.09 3.15
N ASN A 91 -14.69 -0.84 2.79
CA ASN A 91 -15.45 -1.74 1.92
C ASN A 91 -14.80 -1.87 0.54
N TYR A 92 -14.33 -0.77 -0.03
CA TYR A 92 -13.62 -0.75 -1.31
C TYR A 92 -12.34 -1.59 -1.27
N ILE A 93 -11.54 -1.46 -0.20
CA ILE A 93 -10.31 -2.25 0.00
C ILE A 93 -10.64 -3.74 0.02
N VAL A 94 -11.68 -4.14 0.77
CA VAL A 94 -12.11 -5.54 0.88
C VAL A 94 -12.59 -6.06 -0.48
N SER A 95 -13.51 -5.35 -1.13
CA SER A 95 -14.15 -5.83 -2.37
C SER A 95 -13.21 -5.83 -3.57
N THR A 96 -12.18 -4.99 -3.56
CA THR A 96 -11.27 -4.80 -4.69
C THR A 96 -9.95 -5.50 -4.47
N HIS A 97 -9.27 -5.23 -3.36
CA HIS A 97 -7.91 -5.69 -3.12
C HIS A 97 -7.88 -7.04 -2.38
N HIS A 98 -8.64 -7.18 -1.28
CA HIS A 98 -8.64 -8.45 -0.54
C HIS A 98 -9.31 -9.57 -1.34
N GLN A 99 -10.39 -9.25 -2.06
CA GLN A 99 -11.03 -10.22 -2.95
C GLN A 99 -10.07 -10.71 -4.04
N PHE A 100 -9.32 -9.80 -4.68
CA PHE A 100 -8.30 -10.19 -5.66
C PHE A 100 -7.24 -11.13 -5.06
N LEU A 101 -6.73 -10.81 -3.86
CA LEU A 101 -5.75 -11.66 -3.17
C LEU A 101 -6.32 -13.03 -2.81
N ARG A 102 -7.58 -13.12 -2.39
CA ARG A 102 -8.26 -14.40 -2.12
C ARG A 102 -8.35 -15.29 -3.36
N ASP A 103 -8.53 -14.69 -4.53
CA ASP A 103 -8.62 -15.43 -5.78
C ASP A 103 -7.22 -15.86 -6.28
N GLU A 104 -6.22 -15.00 -6.12
CA GLU A 104 -4.89 -15.19 -6.71
C GLU A 104 -3.90 -15.95 -5.81
N LEU A 105 -3.91 -15.74 -4.49
CA LEU A 105 -2.95 -16.39 -3.58
C LEU A 105 -3.00 -17.91 -3.66
N PRO A 106 -4.18 -18.58 -3.61
CA PRO A 106 -4.24 -20.04 -3.73
C PRO A 106 -3.74 -20.55 -5.09
N ARG A 107 -4.02 -19.79 -6.16
CA ARG A 107 -3.58 -20.13 -7.53
C ARG A 107 -2.07 -20.05 -7.64
N LEU A 108 -1.48 -18.96 -7.16
CA LEU A 108 -0.03 -18.74 -7.18
C LEU A 108 0.69 -19.73 -6.28
N PHE A 109 0.13 -20.07 -5.11
CA PHE A 109 0.65 -21.11 -4.22
C PHE A 109 0.77 -22.46 -4.91
N ALA A 110 -0.31 -22.91 -5.56
CA ALA A 110 -0.31 -24.18 -6.27
C ALA A 110 0.71 -24.19 -7.44
N MET A 111 0.87 -23.06 -8.12
CA MET A 111 1.84 -22.92 -9.20
C MET A 111 3.28 -22.95 -8.69
N SER A 112 3.61 -22.14 -7.68
CA SER A 112 4.96 -22.07 -7.11
C SER A 112 5.36 -23.40 -6.46
N GLN A 113 4.45 -24.05 -5.75
CA GLN A 113 4.66 -25.39 -5.19
C GLN A 113 4.98 -26.41 -6.29
N ARG A 114 4.23 -26.41 -7.39
CA ARG A 114 4.46 -27.35 -8.50
C ARG A 114 5.82 -27.12 -9.16
N VAL A 115 6.19 -25.86 -9.39
CA VAL A 115 7.48 -25.50 -9.98
C VAL A 115 8.63 -25.95 -9.07
N ALA A 116 8.54 -25.66 -7.77
CA ALA A 116 9.52 -26.12 -6.78
C ALA A 116 9.61 -27.64 -6.73
N HIS A 117 8.49 -28.35 -6.77
CA HIS A 117 8.47 -29.81 -6.74
C HIS A 117 9.12 -30.45 -7.97
N VAL A 118 8.81 -29.95 -9.17
CA VAL A 118 9.29 -30.55 -10.43
C VAL A 118 10.73 -30.14 -10.74
N HIS A 119 11.11 -28.90 -10.44
CA HIS A 119 12.39 -28.32 -10.88
C HIS A 119 13.38 -28.04 -9.73
N GLY A 120 12.94 -28.10 -8.46
CA GLY A 120 13.75 -27.75 -7.30
C GLY A 120 15.01 -28.59 -7.13
N GLY A 121 14.99 -29.85 -7.57
CA GLY A 121 16.18 -30.71 -7.54
C GLY A 121 17.33 -30.21 -8.44
N HIS A 122 17.00 -29.54 -9.54
CA HIS A 122 17.98 -28.93 -10.45
C HIS A 122 18.19 -27.44 -10.20
N THR A 123 17.22 -26.78 -9.57
CA THR A 123 17.25 -25.33 -9.31
C THR A 123 16.75 -25.07 -7.89
N PRO A 124 17.62 -25.20 -6.87
CA PRO A 124 17.24 -25.06 -5.46
C PRO A 124 16.60 -23.72 -5.12
N SER A 125 16.96 -22.64 -5.83
CA SER A 125 16.34 -21.31 -5.64
C SER A 125 14.83 -21.30 -5.91
N LEU A 126 14.28 -22.26 -6.68
CA LEU A 126 12.83 -22.40 -6.87
C LEU A 126 12.13 -22.91 -5.60
N VAL A 127 12.84 -23.69 -4.77
CA VAL A 127 12.33 -24.11 -3.46
C VAL A 127 12.30 -22.92 -2.51
N GLU A 128 13.39 -22.13 -2.49
CA GLU A 128 13.47 -20.90 -1.68
C GLU A 128 12.36 -19.90 -2.06
N VAL A 129 12.12 -19.67 -3.36
CA VAL A 129 11.01 -18.82 -3.82
C VAL A 129 9.65 -19.33 -3.35
N PHE A 130 9.43 -20.64 -3.40
CA PHE A 130 8.18 -21.22 -2.89
C PHE A 130 8.04 -21.02 -1.38
N GLU A 131 9.10 -21.23 -0.60
CA GLU A 131 9.08 -21.04 0.86
C GLU A 131 8.78 -19.58 1.24
N VAL A 132 9.46 -18.62 0.60
CA VAL A 132 9.19 -17.19 0.79
C VAL A 132 7.76 -16.84 0.41
N PHE A 133 7.29 -17.29 -0.76
CA PHE A 133 5.93 -17.04 -1.21
C PHE A 133 4.88 -17.65 -0.27
N ALA A 134 5.10 -18.88 0.20
CA ALA A 134 4.20 -19.56 1.12
C ALA A 134 4.09 -18.82 2.47
N GLY A 135 5.21 -18.29 2.97
CA GLY A 135 5.23 -17.42 4.14
C GLY A 135 4.41 -16.15 3.92
N LEU A 136 4.71 -15.41 2.86
CA LEU A 136 4.02 -14.16 2.51
C LEU A 136 2.51 -14.37 2.32
N ALA A 137 2.10 -15.43 1.63
CA ALA A 137 0.69 -15.73 1.39
C ALA A 137 -0.08 -15.92 2.71
N LYS A 138 0.53 -16.64 3.67
CA LYS A 138 -0.06 -16.85 4.99
C LYS A 138 -0.14 -15.55 5.79
N GLU A 139 0.94 -14.76 5.78
CA GLU A 139 0.97 -13.47 6.48
C GLU A 139 -0.10 -12.50 5.95
N LEU A 140 -0.27 -12.43 4.63
CA LEU A 140 -1.33 -11.63 3.99
C LEU A 140 -2.73 -12.12 4.38
N GLU A 141 -2.97 -13.43 4.40
CA GLU A 141 -4.26 -14.00 4.83
C GLU A 141 -4.59 -13.64 6.30
N ASP A 142 -3.62 -13.79 7.19
CA ASP A 142 -3.76 -13.44 8.61
C ASP A 142 -3.97 -11.92 8.78
N HIS A 143 -3.21 -11.10 8.05
CA HIS A 143 -3.31 -9.63 8.04
C HIS A 143 -4.70 -9.14 7.62
N MET A 144 -5.16 -9.56 6.43
CA MET A 144 -6.50 -9.21 5.93
C MET A 144 -7.60 -9.64 6.92
N GLY A 145 -7.40 -10.77 7.59
CA GLY A 145 -8.30 -11.26 8.63
C GLY A 145 -8.41 -10.32 9.84
N LYS A 146 -7.28 -9.74 10.30
CA LYS A 146 -7.26 -8.75 11.40
C LYS A 146 -7.94 -7.45 10.96
N GLU A 147 -7.66 -6.98 9.75
CA GLU A 147 -8.27 -5.78 9.21
C GLU A 147 -9.80 -5.92 9.14
N GLU A 148 -10.30 -6.97 8.50
CA GLU A 148 -11.73 -7.14 8.26
C GLU A 148 -12.55 -7.46 9.51
N LYS A 149 -11.98 -8.19 10.47
CA LYS A 149 -12.70 -8.62 11.67
C LYS A 149 -12.56 -7.65 12.84
N VAL A 150 -11.51 -6.83 12.85
CA VAL A 150 -11.19 -5.97 14.00
C VAL A 150 -11.06 -4.51 13.59
N LEU A 151 -10.10 -4.18 12.72
CA LEU A 151 -9.76 -2.78 12.45
C LEU A 151 -10.86 -2.04 11.66
N PHE A 152 -11.30 -2.56 10.51
CA PHE A 152 -12.30 -1.93 9.66
C PHE A 152 -13.67 -1.76 10.36
N PRO A 153 -14.18 -2.74 11.13
CA PRO A 153 -15.37 -2.53 11.95
C PRO A 153 -15.20 -1.40 12.97
N ALA A 154 -14.03 -1.27 13.58
CA ALA A 154 -13.75 -0.20 14.53
C ALA A 154 -13.67 1.18 13.85
N VAL A 155 -13.05 1.26 12.66
CA VAL A 155 -13.04 2.46 11.81
C VAL A 155 -14.47 2.89 11.46
N ALA A 156 -15.32 1.95 11.05
CA ALA A 156 -16.71 2.25 10.70
C ALA A 156 -17.51 2.80 11.89
N LYS A 157 -17.37 2.21 13.08
CA LYS A 157 -18.02 2.70 14.31
C LYS A 157 -17.57 4.10 14.69
N LEU A 158 -16.27 4.38 14.61
CA LEU A 158 -15.74 5.72 14.89
C LEU A 158 -16.25 6.75 13.88
N ALA A 159 -16.29 6.42 12.59
CA ALA A 159 -16.83 7.29 11.56
C ALA A 159 -18.33 7.59 11.74
N ALA A 160 -19.10 6.64 12.29
CA ALA A 160 -20.51 6.81 12.61
C ALA A 160 -20.77 7.57 13.93
N GLY A 161 -19.72 7.92 14.69
CA GLY A 161 -19.87 8.53 16.02
C GLY A 161 -20.29 7.54 17.12
N GLU A 162 -20.24 6.24 16.84
CA GLU A 162 -20.61 5.15 17.76
C GLU A 162 -19.41 4.59 18.53
N GLY A 163 -18.24 5.24 18.42
CA GLY A 163 -16.99 4.80 19.04
C GLY A 163 -16.85 5.07 20.54
N ALA A 164 -17.95 5.29 21.27
CA ALA A 164 -17.89 5.56 22.71
C ALA A 164 -17.24 4.37 23.45
N GLY A 165 -16.06 4.58 24.02
CA GLY A 165 -15.27 3.54 24.71
C GLY A 165 -14.18 2.87 23.87
N LEU A 166 -13.95 3.31 22.62
CA LEU A 166 -12.70 3.03 21.90
C LEU A 166 -11.66 4.08 22.31
N ASP A 167 -10.62 3.64 23.04
CA ASP A 167 -9.60 4.54 23.58
C ASP A 167 -8.76 5.21 22.48
N SER A 168 -8.32 4.45 21.46
CA SER A 168 -7.70 4.94 20.21
C SER A 168 -7.52 3.78 19.21
N LEU A 169 -7.35 4.07 17.93
CA LEU A 169 -6.90 3.12 16.91
C LEU A 169 -5.38 3.14 16.66
N ASP A 170 -4.63 4.01 17.33
CA ASP A 170 -3.19 4.19 17.06
C ASP A 170 -2.40 2.88 17.17
N GLY A 171 -2.60 2.12 18.25
CA GLY A 171 -1.92 0.83 18.47
C GLY A 171 -2.26 -0.23 17.41
N PRO A 172 -3.56 -0.51 17.15
CA PRO A 172 -3.95 -1.39 16.05
C PRO A 172 -3.42 -0.96 14.68
N VAL A 173 -3.42 0.34 14.37
CA VAL A 173 -2.89 0.87 13.10
C VAL A 173 -1.38 0.69 13.03
N GLU A 174 -0.64 0.99 14.09
CA GLU A 174 0.82 0.81 14.14
C GLU A 174 1.21 -0.66 13.92
N CYS A 175 0.45 -1.60 14.52
CA CYS A 175 0.64 -3.03 14.27
C CYS A 175 0.43 -3.40 12.80
N MET A 176 -0.60 -2.85 12.13
CA MET A 176 -0.85 -3.14 10.72
C MET A 176 0.24 -2.54 9.82
N LEU A 177 0.73 -1.34 10.14
CA LEU A 177 1.83 -0.70 9.39
C LEU A 177 3.12 -1.51 9.49
N HIS A 178 3.43 -2.07 10.66
CA HIS A 178 4.57 -2.97 10.81
C HIS A 178 4.43 -4.23 9.95
N GLU A 179 3.23 -4.81 9.88
CA GLU A 179 2.97 -5.97 9.00
C GLU A 179 3.09 -5.60 7.50
N HIS A 180 2.80 -4.35 7.12
CA HIS A 180 3.06 -3.86 5.75
C HIS A 180 4.55 -3.77 5.44
N ASP A 181 5.37 -3.33 6.40
CA ASP A 181 6.83 -3.32 6.26
C ASP A 181 7.40 -4.73 6.09
N ASP A 182 6.92 -5.69 6.90
CA ASP A 182 7.32 -7.10 6.81
C ASP A 182 6.96 -7.69 5.43
N ALA A 183 5.74 -7.45 4.96
CA ALA A 183 5.31 -7.88 3.63
C ALA A 183 6.14 -7.22 2.49
N GLY A 184 6.49 -5.94 2.65
CA GLY A 184 7.37 -5.23 1.74
C GLY A 184 8.78 -5.84 1.69
N ALA A 185 9.33 -6.25 2.84
CA ALA A 185 10.66 -6.88 2.91
C ALA A 185 10.71 -8.25 2.22
N ALA A 186 9.60 -8.98 2.17
CA ALA A 186 9.48 -10.25 1.45
C ALA A 186 9.42 -10.08 -0.09
N LEU A 187 9.12 -8.88 -0.58
CA LEU A 187 9.02 -8.56 -2.00
C LEU A 187 10.28 -7.80 -2.45
N PRO A 188 11.24 -8.43 -3.15
CA PRO A 188 12.44 -7.75 -3.59
C PRO A 188 12.10 -6.60 -4.56
N SER A 189 12.59 -5.39 -4.25
CA SER A 189 12.46 -4.17 -5.07
C SER A 189 13.53 -4.04 -6.14
#